data_AF-A0AA40WFT9-F1
#
_entry.id   AF-A0AA40WFT9-F1
#
_cell.length_a   1.000
_cell.length_b   1.000
_cell.length_c   1.000
_cell.angle_alpha   90.00
_cell.angle_beta   90.00
_cell.angle_gamma   90.00
#
_symmetry.space_group_name_H-M   'P 1'
#
loop_
_entity.id
_entity.type
_entity.pdbx_description
1 polymer ?
#
loop_
_entity_poly.entity_id
_entity_poly.type
_entity_poly.pdbx_seq_one_letter_code
_entity_poly.pdbx_strand_id
1 'polypeptide(L)'
;MSKKKQTYQNTLSEKEAKKVIAQLTDEIRHHQYLYYVKNQPEISDFDFDQLFKRLRDLEEEFPQFKDLNSPTLVVGSDLDKDFEKFQHKLPVLSLINTYNDDELLDWVNKTDP
;
A
#
# COMPACT_ATOMS: atom_id res chain seq x y z
N MET A 1 18.84 -2.99 -48.43
CA MET A 1 17.71 -3.55 -47.67
C MET A 1 17.83 -3.09 -46.22
N SER A 2 17.28 -1.92 -45.88
CA SER A 2 17.28 -1.42 -44.50
C SER A 2 15.84 -1.43 -44.00
N LYS A 3 15.55 -2.34 -43.07
CA LYS A 3 14.23 -2.49 -42.47
C LYS A 3 13.91 -1.19 -41.73
N LYS A 4 12.93 -0.44 -42.25
CA LYS A 4 12.29 0.68 -41.54
C LYS A 4 11.80 0.15 -40.19
N LYS A 5 12.54 0.44 -39.12
CA LYS A 5 11.99 0.31 -37.75
C LYS A 5 10.97 1.41 -37.62
N GLN A 6 9.72 0.97 -37.68
CA GLN A 6 8.52 1.73 -37.48
C GLN A 6 8.48 2.19 -36.02
N THR A 7 9.17 3.28 -35.67
CA THR A 7 9.02 3.94 -34.37
C THR A 7 7.78 4.82 -34.43
N TYR A 8 6.63 4.23 -34.10
CA TYR A 8 5.45 5.02 -33.75
C TYR A 8 5.66 5.59 -32.35
N GLN A 9 6.01 6.88 -32.32
CA GLN A 9 5.98 7.72 -31.14
C GLN A 9 4.55 7.76 -30.61
N ASN A 10 4.28 7.02 -29.56
CA ASN A 10 3.07 7.15 -28.76
C ASN A 10 3.44 8.01 -27.55
N THR A 11 3.79 9.28 -27.78
CA THR A 11 4.15 10.20 -26.71
C THR A 11 2.88 10.72 -26.06
N LEU A 12 2.47 10.07 -24.98
CA LEU A 12 1.49 10.62 -24.04
C LEU A 12 2.02 12.00 -23.59
N SER A 13 1.18 13.05 -23.64
CA SER A 13 1.61 14.37 -23.17
C SER A 13 1.97 14.29 -21.68
N GLU A 14 3.01 14.99 -21.20
CA GLU A 14 3.38 14.99 -19.77
C GLU A 14 2.19 15.31 -18.84
N LYS A 15 1.30 16.20 -19.30
CA LYS A 15 0.08 16.57 -18.57
C LYS A 15 -0.93 15.43 -18.51
N GLU A 16 -1.03 14.64 -19.58
CA GLU A 16 -1.88 13.45 -19.66
C GLU A 16 -1.30 12.32 -18.82
N ALA A 17 0.01 12.09 -18.90
CA ALA A 17 0.72 11.11 -18.07
C ALA A 17 0.50 11.38 -16.57
N LYS A 18 0.68 12.63 -16.13
CA LYS A 18 0.39 13.03 -14.74
C LYS A 18 -1.05 12.73 -14.33
N LYS A 19 -2.03 13.00 -15.21
CA LYS A 19 -3.44 12.74 -14.93
C LYS A 19 -3.72 11.24 -14.83
N VAL A 20 -3.18 10.44 -15.75
CA VAL A 20 -3.36 8.99 -15.78
C VAL A 20 -2.69 8.33 -14.58
N ILE A 21 -1.48 8.76 -14.20
CA ILE A 21 -0.78 8.29 -13.00
C ILE A 21 -1.65 8.55 -11.76
N ALA A 22 -2.15 9.78 -11.59
CA ALA A 22 -3.01 10.12 -10.45
C ALA A 22 -4.29 9.26 -10.41
N GLN A 23 -4.94 9.05 -11.56
CA GLN A 23 -6.14 8.20 -11.64
C GLN A 23 -5.85 6.75 -11.28
N LEU A 24 -4.77 6.17 -11.80
CA LEU A 24 -4.36 4.80 -11.49
C LEU A 24 -3.96 4.66 -10.02
N THR A 25 -3.29 5.65 -9.45
CA THR A 25 -2.96 5.66 -8.02
C THR A 25 -4.21 5.63 -7.15
N ASP A 26 -5.22 6.43 -7.47
CA ASP A 26 -6.48 6.46 -6.72
C ASP A 26 -7.28 5.16 -6.88
N GLU A 27 -7.34 4.60 -8.09
CA GLU A 27 -7.98 3.33 -8.39
C GLU A 27 -7.31 2.15 -7.64
N ILE A 28 -5.98 2.08 -7.66
CA ILE A 28 -5.22 1.06 -6.93
C ILE A 28 -5.46 1.20 -5.42
N ARG A 29 -5.44 2.42 -4.87
CA ARG A 29 -5.72 2.64 -3.44
C ARG A 29 -7.14 2.21 -3.06
N HIS A 30 -8.10 2.46 -3.95
CA HIS A 30 -9.48 2.03 -3.74
C HIS A 30 -9.58 0.49 -3.66
N HIS A 31 -8.99 -0.22 -4.62
CA HIS A 31 -8.98 -1.68 -4.60
C HIS A 31 -8.18 -2.27 -3.46
N GLN A 32 -7.06 -1.65 -3.06
CA GLN A 32 -6.31 -2.05 -1.85
C GLN A 32 -7.16 -1.90 -0.60
N TYR A 33 -7.91 -0.81 -0.45
CA TYR A 33 -8.83 -0.63 0.68
C TYR A 33 -9.91 -1.69 0.71
N LEU A 34 -10.52 -1.98 -0.45
CA LEU A 34 -11.54 -3.01 -0.58
C LEU A 34 -11.01 -4.40 -0.22
N TYR A 35 -9.78 -4.72 -0.64
CA TYR A 35 -9.13 -5.99 -0.34
C TYR A 35 -8.71 -6.09 1.13
N TYR A 36 -7.88 -5.17 1.63
CA TYR A 36 -7.26 -5.28 2.96
C TYR A 36 -8.17 -4.84 4.11
N VAL A 37 -9.10 -3.89 3.89
CA VAL A 37 -9.93 -3.31 4.96
C VAL A 37 -11.36 -3.83 4.90
N LYS A 38 -11.97 -3.89 3.71
CA LYS A 38 -13.38 -4.31 3.57
C LYS A 38 -13.56 -5.80 3.34
N ASN A 39 -12.51 -6.52 2.95
CA ASN A 39 -12.60 -7.92 2.54
C ASN A 39 -13.70 -8.14 1.47
N GLN A 40 -13.82 -7.18 0.54
CA GLN A 40 -14.81 -7.15 -0.54
C GLN A 40 -14.14 -6.74 -1.86
N PRO A 41 -13.28 -7.61 -2.44
CA PRO A 41 -12.60 -7.28 -3.69
C PRO A 41 -13.60 -7.16 -4.86
N GLU A 42 -13.48 -6.08 -5.63
CA GLU A 42 -14.30 -5.82 -6.82
C GLU A 42 -13.68 -6.37 -8.10
N ILE A 43 -12.36 -6.53 -8.13
CA ILE A 43 -11.58 -6.99 -9.28
C ILE A 43 -10.76 -8.23 -8.92
N SER A 44 -10.38 -9.00 -9.94
CA SER A 44 -9.51 -10.17 -9.73
C SER A 44 -8.06 -9.75 -9.45
N ASP A 45 -7.29 -10.65 -8.82
CA ASP A 45 -5.86 -10.44 -8.59
C ASP A 45 -5.11 -10.14 -9.90
N PHE A 46 -5.49 -10.80 -11.00
CA PHE A 46 -4.90 -10.56 -12.31
C PHE A 46 -5.16 -9.14 -12.81
N ASP A 47 -6.39 -8.64 -12.67
CA ASP A 47 -6.74 -7.28 -13.11
C ASP A 47 -6.01 -6.23 -12.26
N PHE A 48 -5.90 -6.47 -10.96
CA PHE A 48 -5.13 -5.62 -10.05
C PHE A 48 -3.65 -5.59 -10.45
N ASP A 49 -3.04 -6.74 -10.75
CA ASP A 49 -1.65 -6.83 -11.20
C ASP A 49 -1.43 -6.06 -12.51
N GLN A 50 -2.38 -6.08 -13.44
CA GLN A 50 -2.30 -5.29 -14.68
C GLN A 50 -2.35 -3.79 -14.39
N LEU A 51 -3.24 -3.33 -13.51
CA LEU A 51 -3.32 -1.92 -13.11
C LEU A 51 -2.01 -1.47 -12.44
N PHE A 52 -1.50 -2.30 -11.52
CA PHE A 52 -0.27 -2.02 -10.78
C PHE A 52 0.95 -1.96 -11.71
N LYS A 53 1.06 -2.92 -12.65
CA LYS A 53 2.12 -2.92 -13.65
C LYS A 53 2.05 -1.66 -14.53
N ARG A 54 0.86 -1.26 -14.96
CA ARG A 54 0.67 -0.05 -15.77
C ARG A 54 1.10 1.22 -15.02
N LEU A 55 0.75 1.34 -13.73
CA LEU A 55 1.21 2.46 -12.90
C LEU A 55 2.74 2.48 -12.82
N ARG A 56 3.36 1.32 -12.57
CA ARG A 56 4.83 1.21 -12.49
C ARG A 56 5.51 1.59 -13.80
N ASP A 57 5.03 1.07 -14.93
CA ASP A 57 5.60 1.36 -16.25
C ASP A 57 5.52 2.87 -16.56
N LEU A 58 4.43 3.55 -16.17
CA LEU A 58 4.28 5.00 -16.31
C LEU A 58 5.18 5.80 -15.36
N GLU A 59 5.39 5.34 -14.13
CA GLU A 59 6.33 5.98 -13.20
C GLU A 59 7.80 5.82 -13.63
N GLU A 60 8.13 4.71 -14.30
CA GLU A 60 9.45 4.49 -14.90
C GLU A 60 9.66 5.39 -16.14
N GLU A 61 8.63 5.56 -16.96
CA GLU A 61 8.67 6.46 -18.13
C GLU A 61 8.68 7.95 -17.73
N PHE A 62 8.01 8.31 -16.63
CA PHE A 62 7.94 9.68 -16.10
C PHE A 62 8.39 9.77 -14.63
N PRO A 63 9.71 9.67 -14.34
CA PRO A 63 10.23 9.71 -12.98
C PRO A 63 9.89 10.99 -12.20
N GLN A 64 9.63 12.10 -12.90
CA GLN A 64 9.25 13.38 -12.30
C GLN A 64 7.87 13.38 -11.63
N PHE A 65 7.01 12.41 -11.92
CA PHE A 65 5.68 12.29 -11.33
C PHE A 65 5.59 11.19 -10.27
N LYS A 66 6.71 10.53 -9.95
CA LYS A 66 6.77 9.50 -8.92
C LYS A 66 6.61 10.13 -7.54
N ASP A 67 5.53 9.79 -6.84
CA ASP A 67 5.28 10.22 -5.45
C ASP A 67 5.95 9.24 -4.47
N LEU A 68 6.54 9.77 -3.39
CA LEU A 68 7.07 9.00 -2.27
C LEU A 68 6.01 8.15 -1.57
N ASN A 69 4.73 8.58 -1.63
CA ASN A 69 3.59 7.84 -1.09
C ASN A 69 2.86 6.98 -2.14
N SER A 70 3.50 6.71 -3.28
CA SER A 70 2.91 5.85 -4.30
C SER A 70 2.79 4.41 -3.79
N PRO A 71 1.68 3.69 -4.09
CA PRO A 71 1.52 2.27 -3.78
C PRO A 71 2.67 1.39 -4.28
N THR A 72 3.39 1.83 -5.32
CA THR A 72 4.54 1.11 -5.90
C THR A 72 5.80 1.15 -5.04
N LEU A 73 5.89 2.08 -4.07
CA LEU A 73 7.03 2.23 -3.16
C LEU A 73 6.81 1.56 -1.80
N VAL A 74 5.57 1.20 -1.47
CA VAL A 74 5.22 0.57 -0.19
C VAL A 74 5.75 -0.87 -0.10
N VAL A 75 6.08 -1.50 -1.24
CA VAL A 75 6.74 -2.81 -1.29
C VAL A 75 8.17 -2.63 -0.80
N GLY A 76 8.36 -2.82 0.50
CA GLY A 76 9.61 -2.60 1.20
C GLY A 76 10.76 -3.39 0.57
N SER A 77 11.88 -2.71 0.36
CA SER A 77 13.15 -3.37 0.11
C SER A 77 13.76 -3.73 1.47
N ASP A 78 13.96 -5.02 1.74
CA ASP A 78 14.49 -5.57 3.01
C ASP A 78 15.97 -5.20 3.30
N LEU A 79 16.50 -4.13 2.72
CA LEU A 79 17.94 -3.81 2.77
C LEU A 79 18.35 -2.89 3.92
N ASP A 80 17.41 -2.26 4.63
CA ASP A 80 17.71 -1.41 5.79
C ASP A 80 17.54 -2.20 7.10
N LYS A 81 18.67 -2.62 7.68
CA LYS A 81 18.71 -3.44 8.92
C LYS A 81 18.78 -2.61 10.20
N ASP A 82 18.92 -1.30 10.09
CA ASP A 82 19.18 -0.41 11.23
C ASP A 82 17.95 0.47 11.50
N PHE A 83 16.99 -0.07 12.25
CA PHE A 83 15.87 0.71 12.77
C PHE A 83 16.33 1.55 13.97
N GLU A 84 16.16 2.87 13.88
CA GLU A 84 16.35 3.74 15.03
C GLU A 84 15.30 3.46 16.12
N LYS A 85 15.75 3.29 17.37
CA LYS A 85 14.83 3.12 18.50
C LYS A 85 14.17 4.46 18.82
N PHE A 86 12.86 4.54 18.63
CA PHE A 86 12.07 5.69 19.04
C PHE A 86 11.48 5.51 20.44
N GLN A 87 11.63 6.52 21.31
CA GLN A 87 11.04 6.48 22.65
C GLN A 87 9.59 6.97 22.61
N HIS A 88 8.65 6.13 23.07
CA HIS A 88 7.26 6.53 23.22
C HIS A 88 7.11 7.60 24.31
N LYS A 89 6.39 8.70 24.01
CA LYS A 89 6.11 9.78 24.97
C LYS A 89 5.28 9.33 26.17
N LEU A 90 4.42 8.35 25.95
CA LEU A 90 3.57 7.73 26.97
C LEU A 90 3.91 6.23 27.03
N PRO A 91 3.88 5.61 28.22
CA PRO A 91 4.09 4.18 28.34
C PRO A 91 3.00 3.42 27.59
N VAL A 92 3.39 2.43 26.78
CA VAL A 92 2.45 1.49 26.17
C VAL A 92 2.10 0.46 27.24
N LEU A 93 0.85 0.46 27.71
CA LEU A 93 0.39 -0.44 28.76
C LEU A 93 0.14 -1.84 28.19
N SER A 94 0.59 -2.87 28.91
CA SER A 94 0.25 -4.26 28.63
C SER A 94 -1.08 -4.63 29.28
N LEU A 95 -1.86 -5.48 28.61
CA LEU A 95 -3.02 -6.12 29.22
C LEU A 95 -2.58 -7.24 30.17
N ILE A 96 -3.34 -7.46 31.24
CA ILE A 96 -3.17 -8.62 32.13
C ILE A 96 -3.76 -9.85 31.45
N ASN A 97 -3.07 -10.99 31.58
CA ASN A 97 -3.54 -12.29 31.12
C ASN A 97 -4.32 -13.01 32.24
N THR A 98 -5.25 -13.87 31.87
CA THR A 98 -5.94 -14.82 32.75
C THR A 98 -5.83 -16.22 32.18
N TYR A 99 -5.59 -17.22 33.02
CA TYR A 99 -5.34 -18.61 32.61
C TYR A 99 -6.42 -19.60 33.06
N ASN A 100 -7.37 -19.16 33.88
CA ASN A 100 -8.51 -19.95 34.34
C ASN A 100 -9.74 -19.05 34.52
N ASP A 101 -10.91 -19.69 34.59
CA ASP A 101 -12.19 -19.00 34.68
C ASP A 101 -12.35 -18.25 36.02
N ASP A 102 -11.72 -18.74 37.10
CA ASP A 102 -11.75 -18.12 38.43
C ASP A 102 -11.04 -16.75 38.41
N GLU A 103 -9.88 -16.63 37.76
CA GLU A 103 -9.16 -15.37 37.57
C GLU A 103 -9.97 -14.34 36.77
N LEU A 104 -10.76 -14.80 35.80
CA LEU A 104 -11.64 -13.93 35.03
C LEU A 104 -12.80 -13.40 35.89
N LEU A 105 -13.43 -14.27 36.69
CA LEU A 105 -14.49 -13.89 37.63
C LEU A 105 -13.97 -12.90 38.68
N ASP A 106 -12.79 -13.14 39.23
CA ASP A 106 -12.13 -12.23 40.17
C ASP A 106 -11.82 -10.87 39.55
N TRP A 107 -11.44 -10.83 38.26
CA TRP A 107 -11.26 -9.59 37.54
C TRP A 107 -12.57 -8.82 37.36
N VAL A 108 -13.64 -9.51 36.93
CA VAL A 108 -14.98 -8.91 36.78
C VAL A 108 -15.46 -8.33 38.11
N ASN A 109 -15.35 -9.09 39.20
CA ASN A 109 -15.76 -8.67 40.54
C ASN A 109 -15.00 -7.43 41.06
N LYS A 110 -13.74 -7.22 40.64
CA LYS A 110 -12.97 -6.01 40.98
C LYS A 110 -13.42 -4.78 40.19
N THR A 111 -14.04 -4.98 39.03
CA THR A 111 -14.48 -3.92 38.12
C THR A 111 -15.95 -3.58 38.22
N ASP A 112 -16.76 -4.43 38.85
CA ASP A 112 -18.18 -4.17 39.11
C ASP A 112 -18.32 -3.16 40.28
N PRO A 113 -19.01 -2.02 40.10
CA PRO A 113 -19.13 -0.96 41.11
C PRO A 113 -20.01 -1.29 42.31
#